data_AF-A0A7X0F2T3-F1
#
_entry.id   AF-A0A7X0F2T3-F1
#
_cell.length_a   1.000
_cell.length_b   1.000
_cell.length_c   1.000
_cell.angle_alpha   90.00
_cell.angle_beta   90.00
_cell.angle_gamma   90.00
#
_symmetry.space_group_name_H-M   'P 1'
#
loop_
_entity.id
_entity.type
_entity.pdbx_description
1 polymer ?
#
loop_
_entity_poly.entity_id
_entity_poly.type
_entity_poly.pdbx_seq_one_letter_code
_entity_poly.pdbx_strand_id
1 'polypeptide(L)'
;MAAGRAAWGIVVLALLLPPLTIWPTPRTAWVPWWGDGAQGPVGDVRSPLPGEPAGEGVRVLAARGGDLVHGRDTQGRLAAGPVAAKRLAGELVGPHWLTGERVGPWRIAGEPVRTPRLGGEVVAPGRTAGEGAGAKRAAADPVPVKKIDRRLAGYLAGRPGPVTAMVKDLTTGRLYRYHRGERLITASTAKVQILMALLLDTPWRKLSKAARRDADLMIRYSDNHAADRLWLRIGGAQGFTKAGRRYGLRHTQGVPGDCLDLYCWGITRTSAEDQVRLMGALVSGRSPLPAADRDKVLSLMGEVVRGQDWGISAAACEGDRVALKNGWLKRVSTKRWAVVSAGLIRGGGHDYAVAVLTEGSAEVGQGIATVEGVTTRIMKSFRACTKI
;
A
#
# COMPACT_ATOMS: atom_id res chain seq x y z
N MET A 1 -80.49 34.83 -14.15
CA MET A 1 -79.42 35.84 -13.94
C MET A 1 -79.53 36.29 -12.49
N ALA A 2 -78.61 35.86 -11.63
CA ALA A 2 -78.67 36.16 -10.20
C ALA A 2 -77.26 36.21 -9.61
N ALA A 3 -77.00 37.28 -8.87
CA ALA A 3 -75.82 37.47 -8.04
C ALA A 3 -75.91 36.65 -6.74
N GLY A 4 -74.77 36.30 -6.15
CA GLY A 4 -74.69 35.70 -4.81
C GLY A 4 -73.30 35.91 -4.19
N ARG A 5 -73.26 36.71 -3.13
CA ARG A 5 -72.09 36.97 -2.28
C ARG A 5 -71.95 35.92 -1.17
N ALA A 6 -70.70 35.73 -0.75
CA ALA A 6 -70.20 35.46 0.62
C ALA A 6 -70.49 34.11 1.30
N ALA A 7 -69.41 33.45 1.76
CA ALA A 7 -69.27 32.99 3.15
C ALA A 7 -67.79 32.73 3.48
N TRP A 8 -67.35 33.26 4.62
CA TRP A 8 -66.09 32.96 5.29
C TRP A 8 -66.20 31.60 6.00
N GLY A 9 -65.10 30.83 6.01
CA GLY A 9 -64.98 29.61 6.80
C GLY A 9 -63.51 29.32 7.12
N ILE A 10 -63.12 29.60 8.36
CA ILE A 10 -61.85 29.17 8.96
C ILE A 10 -61.99 27.69 9.33
N VAL A 11 -61.10 26.82 8.84
CA VAL A 11 -60.81 25.51 9.47
C VAL A 11 -59.31 25.20 9.39
N VAL A 12 -58.84 24.65 10.50
CA VAL A 12 -57.48 24.52 11.03
C VAL A 12 -56.63 23.43 10.35
N LEU A 13 -55.35 23.77 10.20
CA LEU A 13 -54.11 22.99 10.25
C LEU A 13 -54.22 21.44 10.38
N ALA A 14 -53.73 20.73 9.36
CA ALA A 14 -53.22 19.37 9.50
C ALA A 14 -52.00 19.18 8.57
N LEU A 15 -50.81 19.46 9.10
CA LEU A 15 -49.53 19.09 8.51
C LEU A 15 -49.36 17.57 8.64
N LEU A 16 -49.60 16.84 7.55
CA LEU A 16 -49.26 15.41 7.45
C LEU A 16 -47.77 15.27 7.14
N LEU A 17 -46.99 14.99 8.18
CA LEU A 17 -45.63 14.45 8.09
C LEU A 17 -45.69 13.01 7.54
N PRO A 18 -44.90 12.64 6.52
CA PRO A 18 -44.66 11.24 6.20
C PRO A 18 -43.71 10.59 7.22
N PRO A 19 -43.82 9.26 7.43
CA PRO A 19 -43.15 8.56 8.53
C PRO A 19 -41.63 8.54 8.40
N LEU A 20 -40.97 8.82 9.54
CA LEU A 20 -39.55 8.61 9.79
C LEU A 20 -39.17 7.15 9.48
N THR A 21 -38.56 6.93 8.33
CA THR A 21 -37.78 5.72 8.08
C THR A 21 -36.41 5.94 8.71
N ILE A 22 -36.19 5.24 9.82
CA ILE A 22 -34.90 5.18 10.52
C ILE A 22 -33.92 4.43 9.61
N TRP A 23 -33.07 5.18 8.91
CA TRP A 23 -31.88 4.61 8.29
C TRP A 23 -30.90 4.22 9.40
N PRO A 24 -30.29 3.03 9.37
CA PRO A 24 -29.16 2.77 10.25
C PRO A 24 -28.06 3.77 9.88
N THR A 25 -27.72 4.60 10.85
CA THR A 25 -26.58 5.51 10.81
C THR A 25 -25.32 4.74 10.40
N PRO A 26 -24.53 5.21 9.43
CA PRO A 26 -23.22 4.64 9.21
C PRO A 26 -22.39 4.86 10.48
N ARG A 27 -21.91 3.76 11.07
CA ARG A 27 -20.89 3.78 12.13
C ARG A 27 -19.74 4.67 11.64
N THR A 28 -19.56 5.81 12.31
CA THR A 28 -18.40 6.71 12.24
C THR A 28 -17.92 7.04 10.82
N ALA A 29 -18.31 8.21 10.29
CA ALA A 29 -17.57 8.87 9.24
C ALA A 29 -16.16 9.19 9.76
N TRP A 30 -15.20 8.31 9.48
CA TRP A 30 -13.78 8.58 9.69
C TRP A 30 -13.31 9.47 8.55
N VAL A 31 -12.88 10.69 8.88
CA VAL A 31 -12.12 11.56 7.99
C VAL A 31 -10.64 11.23 8.23
N PRO A 32 -9.96 10.52 7.31
CA PRO A 32 -8.53 10.35 7.45
C PRO A 32 -7.83 11.66 7.11
N TRP A 33 -7.01 12.13 8.05
CA TRP A 33 -6.19 13.33 7.91
C TRP A 33 -5.08 13.05 6.88
N TRP A 34 -5.34 13.39 5.62
CA TRP A 34 -4.35 13.41 4.56
C TRP A 34 -4.13 14.87 4.20
N GLY A 35 -3.29 15.55 4.96
CA GLY A 35 -2.90 16.93 4.67
C GLY A 35 -1.97 16.98 3.46
N ASP A 36 -2.47 17.52 2.35
CA ASP A 36 -1.64 18.31 1.45
C ASP A 36 -1.07 19.49 2.26
N GLY A 37 0.23 19.76 2.13
CA GLY A 37 0.88 20.87 2.82
C GLY A 37 0.16 22.20 2.54
N ALA A 38 -0.54 22.71 3.56
CA ALA A 38 -1.18 24.01 3.52
C ALA A 38 -0.23 25.06 4.11
N GLN A 39 0.19 25.99 3.27
CA GLN A 39 0.84 27.24 3.67
C GLN A 39 -0.17 28.08 4.47
N GLY A 40 0.18 28.44 5.70
CA GLY A 40 -0.56 29.42 6.51
C GLY A 40 -0.01 30.83 6.30
N PRO A 41 -0.85 31.89 6.45
CA PRO A 41 -0.48 33.26 6.14
C PRO A 41 0.46 33.88 7.19
N VAL A 42 1.34 34.75 6.70
CA VAL A 42 2.24 35.60 7.48
C VAL A 42 1.43 36.67 8.21
N GLY A 43 1.69 36.85 9.51
CA GLY A 43 1.17 37.95 10.34
C GLY A 43 2.23 38.45 11.31
N ASP A 44 2.37 39.78 11.37
CA ASP A 44 3.47 40.57 11.93
C ASP A 44 3.73 40.52 13.44
N VAL A 45 5.04 40.56 13.76
CA VAL A 45 5.80 41.37 14.74
C VAL A 45 5.20 41.73 16.12
N ARG A 46 5.92 41.35 17.19
CA ARG A 46 6.35 42.22 18.33
C ARG A 46 7.53 41.59 19.12
N SER A 47 8.51 42.43 19.44
CA SER A 47 9.84 42.15 20.06
C SER A 47 9.82 42.14 21.62
N PRO A 48 10.97 42.21 22.36
CA PRO A 48 11.83 41.10 22.78
C PRO A 48 12.11 41.06 24.32
N LEU A 49 12.80 40.04 24.85
CA LEU A 49 13.51 40.10 26.15
C LEU A 49 14.84 39.30 26.15
N PRO A 50 15.85 39.67 26.97
CA PRO A 50 17.28 39.35 26.77
C PRO A 50 17.87 38.31 27.74
N GLY A 51 19.05 37.75 27.40
CA GLY A 51 19.93 37.00 28.33
C GLY A 51 20.91 36.02 27.65
N GLU A 52 22.22 36.31 27.75
CA GLU A 52 23.46 35.66 27.25
C GLU A 52 23.75 34.19 27.69
N PRO A 53 24.90 33.52 27.33
CA PRO A 53 26.02 33.90 26.44
C PRO A 53 26.42 32.85 25.36
N ALA A 54 27.38 33.26 24.52
CA ALA A 54 28.03 32.52 23.45
C ALA A 54 28.93 31.36 23.91
N GLY A 55 29.06 30.34 23.05
CA GLY A 55 30.03 29.25 23.18
C GLY A 55 30.33 28.60 21.82
N GLU A 56 31.51 28.92 21.29
CA GLU A 56 32.41 28.24 20.36
C GLU A 56 31.90 27.31 19.24
N GLY A 57 32.45 27.54 18.05
CA GLY A 57 32.06 26.89 16.81
C GLY A 57 32.94 25.73 16.37
N VAL A 58 32.46 25.03 15.34
CA VAL A 58 33.25 24.11 14.53
C VAL A 58 32.95 24.40 13.06
N ARG A 59 33.98 24.82 12.32
CA ARG A 59 33.97 24.98 10.87
C ARG A 59 34.18 23.62 10.20
N VAL A 60 33.37 23.28 9.21
CA VAL A 60 33.69 22.22 8.24
C VAL A 60 33.83 22.84 6.86
N LEU A 61 35.03 22.70 6.29
CA LEU A 61 35.37 23.10 4.93
C LEU A 61 34.59 22.30 3.90
N ALA A 62 33.99 23.00 2.93
CA ALA A 62 33.50 22.40 1.69
C ALA A 62 34.61 22.48 0.63
N ALA A 63 35.06 21.33 0.13
CA ALA A 63 35.89 21.22 -1.06
C ALA A 63 35.02 21.25 -2.32
N ARG A 64 35.42 22.07 -3.30
CA ARG A 64 34.89 22.07 -4.67
C ARG A 64 35.90 21.43 -5.62
N GLY A 65 35.40 20.57 -6.50
CA GLY A 65 35.98 20.20 -7.80
C GLY A 65 34.83 19.57 -8.58
N GLY A 66 34.42 20.00 -9.78
CA GLY A 66 35.16 20.63 -10.85
C GLY A 66 35.21 19.61 -11.98
N ASP A 67 34.43 19.83 -13.05
CA ASP A 67 34.84 19.50 -14.41
C ASP A 67 34.00 20.28 -15.42
N LEU A 68 34.73 20.98 -16.29
CA LEU A 68 34.30 21.87 -17.36
C LEU A 68 34.27 21.08 -18.67
N VAL A 69 33.21 21.24 -19.46
CA VAL A 69 33.27 20.96 -20.91
C VAL A 69 33.48 22.30 -21.61
N HIS A 70 34.63 22.41 -22.28
CA HIS A 70 35.01 23.56 -23.09
C HIS A 70 34.20 23.63 -24.40
N GLY A 71 33.52 24.76 -24.60
CA GLY A 71 33.30 25.33 -25.93
C GLY A 71 34.04 26.66 -26.00
N ARG A 72 34.96 26.82 -26.95
CA ARG A 72 35.63 28.11 -27.24
C ARG A 72 34.84 28.86 -28.30
N ASP A 73 34.69 30.15 -28.13
CA ASP A 73 34.62 31.10 -29.24
C ASP A 73 35.57 32.30 -29.01
N THR A 74 35.73 33.05 -30.09
CA THR A 74 36.88 33.90 -30.42
C THR A 74 36.61 35.37 -30.10
N GLN A 75 37.34 35.92 -29.11
CA GLN A 75 37.88 37.29 -29.06
C GLN A 75 38.22 37.63 -27.61
N GLY A 76 39.52 37.78 -27.31
CA GLY A 76 39.98 38.20 -26.01
C GLY A 76 39.64 39.68 -25.73
N ARG A 77 38.89 39.93 -24.66
CA ARG A 77 39.06 41.09 -23.74
C ARG A 77 38.10 40.94 -22.54
N LEU A 78 38.67 41.04 -21.34
CA LEU A 78 37.97 41.19 -20.07
C LEU A 78 37.56 42.66 -19.89
N ALA A 79 36.29 42.93 -19.58
CA ALA A 79 35.86 44.17 -18.96
C ALA A 79 34.59 43.92 -18.12
N ALA A 80 34.60 44.45 -16.90
CA ALA A 80 33.60 44.26 -15.86
C ALA A 80 32.37 45.18 -16.02
N GLY A 81 31.20 44.70 -15.61
CA GLY A 81 29.96 45.47 -15.44
C GLY A 81 28.80 44.55 -15.00
N PRO A 82 27.91 44.97 -14.08
CA PRO A 82 27.08 44.04 -13.33
C PRO A 82 25.85 43.60 -14.13
N VAL A 83 25.61 42.29 -14.20
CA VAL A 83 24.29 41.75 -14.57
C VAL A 83 23.71 41.05 -13.36
N ALA A 84 22.58 41.58 -12.90
CA ALA A 84 21.81 41.07 -11.77
C ALA A 84 21.33 39.64 -12.05
N ALA A 85 21.96 38.65 -11.41
CA ALA A 85 21.44 37.31 -11.33
C ALA A 85 20.50 37.21 -10.11
N LYS A 86 19.20 37.15 -10.40
CA LYS A 86 18.14 36.84 -9.42
C LYS A 86 18.42 35.43 -8.87
N ARG A 87 18.98 35.36 -7.67
CA ARG A 87 19.26 34.12 -6.96
C ARG A 87 17.94 33.54 -6.47
N LEU A 88 17.48 32.46 -7.10
CA LEU A 88 16.50 31.55 -6.47
C LEU A 88 17.25 30.86 -5.32
N ALA A 89 16.92 31.26 -4.10
CA ALA A 89 17.35 30.57 -2.90
C ALA A 89 16.71 29.18 -2.91
N GLY A 90 17.51 28.14 -3.17
CA GLY A 90 17.22 26.81 -2.70
C GLY A 90 17.50 26.78 -1.20
N GLU A 91 16.45 26.75 -0.38
CA GLU A 91 16.59 26.43 1.03
C GLU A 91 16.90 24.94 1.18
N LEU A 92 18.12 24.69 1.63
CA LEU A 92 18.54 23.45 2.27
C LEU A 92 17.80 23.32 3.60
N VAL A 93 16.87 22.37 3.71
CA VAL A 93 16.34 21.96 5.02
C VAL A 93 17.01 20.65 5.41
N GLY A 94 18.05 20.78 6.24
CA GLY A 94 18.61 19.70 7.05
C GLY A 94 17.78 19.40 8.31
N PRO A 95 18.10 18.31 9.03
CA PRO A 95 17.14 17.55 9.83
C PRO A 95 16.93 18.16 11.21
N HIS A 96 15.66 18.34 11.58
CA HIS A 96 15.21 18.51 12.95
C HIS A 96 14.22 17.38 13.22
N TRP A 97 14.59 16.44 14.11
CA TRP A 97 13.75 15.68 15.06
C TRP A 97 14.63 14.62 15.75
N LEU A 98 15.41 15.07 16.74
CA LEU A 98 15.92 14.24 17.83
C LEU A 98 15.92 15.08 19.11
N THR A 99 14.84 14.94 19.88
CA THR A 99 14.68 15.08 21.35
C THR A 99 13.17 14.93 21.56
N GLY A 100 12.61 14.11 22.43
CA GLY A 100 13.09 13.46 23.62
C GLY A 100 11.85 13.34 24.49
N GLU A 101 11.19 12.20 24.49
CA GLU A 101 10.10 11.91 25.42
C GLU A 101 10.45 10.66 26.21
N ARG A 102 10.61 10.88 27.52
CA ARG A 102 10.93 9.86 28.51
C ARG A 102 9.74 8.92 28.65
N VAL A 103 9.93 7.64 28.33
CA VAL A 103 9.00 6.58 28.70
C VAL A 103 9.53 5.92 29.97
N GLY A 104 8.76 6.00 31.06
CA GLY A 104 9.11 5.42 32.35
C GLY A 104 9.18 3.87 32.33
N PRO A 105 9.83 3.25 33.32
CA PRO A 105 10.03 1.81 33.36
C PRO A 105 8.75 1.08 33.78
N TRP A 106 8.26 0.19 32.91
CA TRP A 106 7.30 -0.83 33.31
C TRP A 106 8.02 -1.91 34.12
N ARG A 107 7.72 -1.98 35.43
CA ARG A 107 8.05 -3.12 36.30
C ARG A 107 7.07 -4.25 36.00
N ILE A 108 7.57 -5.41 35.57
CA ILE A 108 6.89 -6.69 35.78
C ILE A 108 7.73 -7.43 36.81
N ALA A 109 7.15 -7.61 38.00
CA ALA A 109 7.68 -8.50 39.02
C ALA A 109 7.57 -9.94 38.50
N GLY A 110 8.68 -10.66 38.53
CA GLY A 110 8.72 -12.08 38.19
C GLY A 110 8.33 -12.96 39.37
N GLU A 111 7.82 -14.15 39.06
CA GLU A 111 8.02 -15.35 39.88
C GLU A 111 8.53 -16.49 39.01
N PRO A 112 9.43 -17.36 39.52
CA PRO A 112 10.12 -18.37 38.73
C PRO A 112 9.30 -19.67 38.68
N VAL A 113 8.88 -20.10 37.49
CA VAL A 113 8.33 -21.45 37.31
C VAL A 113 9.47 -22.43 37.08
N ARG A 114 9.62 -23.34 38.05
CA ARG A 114 10.57 -24.44 38.10
C ARG A 114 10.30 -25.45 36.98
N THR A 115 11.34 -25.85 36.27
CA THR A 115 11.36 -26.98 35.34
C THR A 115 11.30 -28.32 36.07
N PRO A 116 10.46 -29.29 35.66
CA PRO A 116 10.70 -30.68 35.98
C PRO A 116 11.64 -31.30 34.93
N ARG A 117 12.72 -31.93 35.40
CA ARG A 117 13.46 -32.95 34.65
C ARG A 117 12.65 -34.25 34.66
N LEU A 118 12.38 -34.80 33.49
CA LEU A 118 12.13 -36.22 33.23
C LEU A 118 12.95 -36.50 31.96
N GLY A 119 13.98 -37.33 32.01
CA GLY A 119 13.85 -38.78 32.10
C GLY A 119 13.79 -39.30 30.67
N GLY A 120 14.90 -39.78 30.13
CA GLY A 120 15.03 -40.14 28.72
C GLY A 120 14.31 -41.43 28.38
N GLU A 121 13.85 -41.52 27.13
CA GLU A 121 13.76 -42.78 26.41
C GLU A 121 13.93 -42.51 24.91
N VAL A 122 14.96 -43.11 24.33
CA VAL A 122 15.26 -43.07 22.90
C VAL A 122 14.44 -44.17 22.25
N VAL A 123 13.39 -43.81 21.51
CA VAL A 123 12.68 -44.75 20.63
C VAL A 123 13.07 -44.45 19.19
N ALA A 124 13.65 -45.45 18.54
CA ALA A 124 14.14 -45.41 17.16
C ALA A 124 13.03 -45.08 16.14
N PRO A 125 13.35 -44.48 14.98
CA PRO A 125 12.35 -44.21 13.96
C PRO A 125 11.99 -45.49 13.20
N GLY A 126 10.76 -45.97 13.42
CA GLY A 126 10.12 -46.94 12.56
C GLY A 126 9.89 -46.34 11.17
N ARG A 127 10.46 -46.96 10.14
CA ARG A 127 10.16 -46.71 8.73
C ARG A 127 8.71 -47.08 8.45
N THR A 128 7.87 -46.11 8.10
CA THR A 128 6.68 -46.36 7.28
C THR A 128 6.90 -45.76 5.90
N ALA A 129 7.25 -46.63 4.97
CA ALA A 129 7.14 -46.39 3.55
C ALA A 129 5.70 -46.73 3.13
N GLY A 130 5.12 -45.88 2.28
CA GLY A 130 3.90 -46.17 1.53
C GLY A 130 2.64 -45.53 2.11
N GLU A 131 2.17 -44.45 1.50
CA GLU A 131 1.08 -44.54 0.52
C GLU A 131 0.78 -43.16 -0.06
N GLY A 132 0.88 -43.07 -1.39
CA GLY A 132 0.45 -41.90 -2.13
C GLY A 132 -1.06 -41.75 -2.07
N ALA A 133 -1.55 -40.94 -1.14
CA ALA A 133 -2.92 -40.45 -1.18
C ALA A 133 -2.99 -39.26 -2.14
N GLY A 134 -3.12 -39.57 -3.44
CA GLY A 134 -3.71 -38.66 -4.40
C GLY A 134 -5.16 -38.40 -4.01
N ALA A 135 -5.39 -37.51 -3.04
CA ALA A 135 -6.72 -37.02 -2.74
C ALA A 135 -7.25 -36.37 -4.02
N LYS A 136 -8.23 -37.03 -4.66
CA LYS A 136 -9.00 -36.44 -5.75
C LYS A 136 -9.62 -35.16 -5.22
N ARG A 137 -9.01 -34.02 -5.56
CA ARG A 137 -9.55 -32.69 -5.26
C ARG A 137 -10.96 -32.66 -5.85
N ALA A 138 -11.98 -32.61 -4.99
CA ALA A 138 -13.36 -32.47 -5.43
C ALA A 138 -13.41 -31.32 -6.46
N ALA A 139 -14.06 -31.56 -7.60
CA ALA A 139 -14.17 -30.57 -8.65
C ALA A 139 -14.86 -29.34 -8.05
N ALA A 140 -14.11 -28.27 -7.88
CA ALA A 140 -14.62 -27.08 -7.21
C ALA A 140 -15.64 -26.38 -8.13
N ASP A 141 -16.72 -25.84 -7.55
CA ASP A 141 -17.81 -25.25 -8.32
C ASP A 141 -17.33 -24.22 -9.34
N PRO A 142 -17.92 -24.16 -10.55
CA PRO A 142 -17.59 -23.14 -11.53
C PRO A 142 -17.72 -21.72 -10.95
N VAL A 143 -16.77 -20.84 -11.30
CA VAL A 143 -16.86 -19.43 -10.94
C VAL A 143 -18.00 -18.78 -11.75
N PRO A 144 -18.96 -18.07 -11.12
CA PRO A 144 -20.10 -17.48 -11.84
C PRO A 144 -19.71 -16.18 -12.56
N VAL A 145 -18.86 -16.28 -13.59
CA VAL A 145 -18.25 -15.15 -14.32
C VAL A 145 -19.27 -14.10 -14.76
N LYS A 146 -20.31 -14.50 -15.50
CA LYS A 146 -21.37 -13.58 -15.99
C LYS A 146 -22.07 -12.81 -14.86
N LYS A 147 -22.24 -13.43 -13.70
CA LYS A 147 -22.88 -12.80 -12.52
C LYS A 147 -21.96 -11.77 -11.89
N ILE A 148 -20.65 -12.05 -11.83
CA ILE A 148 -19.64 -11.11 -11.35
C ILE A 148 -19.54 -9.93 -12.31
N ASP A 149 -19.41 -10.19 -13.62
CA ASP A 149 -19.30 -9.15 -14.65
C ASP A 149 -20.46 -8.16 -14.61
N ARG A 150 -21.71 -8.66 -14.54
CA ARG A 150 -22.89 -7.80 -14.44
C ARG A 150 -22.89 -6.92 -13.19
N ARG A 151 -22.42 -7.46 -12.05
CA ARG A 151 -22.31 -6.70 -10.78
C ARG A 151 -21.24 -5.62 -10.87
N LEU A 152 -20.11 -5.92 -11.51
CA LEU A 152 -19.03 -4.96 -11.73
C LEU A 152 -19.46 -3.88 -12.73
N ALA A 153 -20.07 -4.25 -13.85
CA ALA A 153 -20.56 -3.30 -14.85
C ALA A 153 -21.51 -2.26 -14.23
N GLY A 154 -22.52 -2.70 -13.47
CA GLY A 154 -23.45 -1.79 -12.80
C GLY A 154 -22.78 -0.90 -11.74
N TYR A 155 -21.74 -1.38 -11.07
CA TYR A 155 -21.02 -0.59 -10.07
C TYR A 155 -20.04 0.41 -10.67
N LEU A 156 -19.43 0.06 -11.81
CA LEU A 156 -18.41 0.86 -12.48
C LEU A 156 -19.00 1.87 -13.47
N ALA A 157 -20.30 1.79 -13.81
CA ALA A 157 -20.98 2.63 -14.81
C ALA A 157 -20.86 4.17 -14.59
N GLY A 158 -20.43 4.64 -13.42
CA GLY A 158 -20.16 6.05 -13.14
C GLY A 158 -18.78 6.32 -12.53
N ARG A 159 -17.87 5.34 -12.59
CA ARG A 159 -16.52 5.47 -12.00
C ARG A 159 -15.49 5.72 -13.11
N PRO A 160 -14.62 6.73 -12.95
CA PRO A 160 -13.71 7.11 -14.02
C PRO A 160 -12.53 6.15 -14.15
N GLY A 161 -12.06 6.01 -15.38
CA GLY A 161 -10.79 5.38 -15.72
C GLY A 161 -10.76 3.84 -15.63
N PRO A 162 -9.61 3.24 -15.96
CA PRO A 162 -9.50 1.79 -16.08
C PRO A 162 -9.49 1.09 -14.73
N VAL A 163 -10.05 -0.12 -14.72
CA VAL A 163 -10.03 -1.04 -13.58
C VAL A 163 -9.63 -2.42 -14.08
N THR A 164 -8.69 -3.06 -13.39
CA THR A 164 -8.38 -4.49 -13.57
C THR A 164 -8.35 -5.21 -12.24
N ALA A 165 -8.81 -6.45 -12.22
CA ALA A 165 -8.84 -7.24 -11.01
C ALA A 165 -8.60 -8.72 -11.30
N MET A 166 -8.06 -9.41 -10.31
CA MET A 166 -7.97 -10.87 -10.31
C MET A 166 -8.18 -11.40 -8.91
N VAL A 167 -8.93 -12.50 -8.83
CA VAL A 167 -9.03 -13.35 -7.63
C VAL A 167 -8.61 -14.75 -8.01
N LYS A 168 -7.81 -15.39 -7.17
CA LYS A 168 -7.48 -16.81 -7.28
C LYS A 168 -7.60 -17.48 -5.92
N ASP A 169 -8.40 -18.53 -5.86
CA ASP A 169 -8.34 -19.48 -4.77
C ASP A 169 -7.15 -20.42 -5.02
N LEU A 170 -6.15 -20.35 -4.15
CA LEU A 170 -4.94 -21.16 -4.24
C LEU A 170 -5.19 -22.61 -3.79
N THR A 171 -6.22 -22.84 -2.96
CA THR A 171 -6.65 -24.14 -2.44
C THR A 171 -7.47 -24.95 -3.44
N THR A 172 -8.22 -24.30 -4.34
CA THR A 172 -8.99 -25.00 -5.41
C THR A 172 -8.49 -24.75 -6.82
N GLY A 173 -7.71 -23.69 -7.04
CA GLY A 173 -7.26 -23.26 -8.37
C GLY A 173 -8.28 -22.43 -9.14
N ARG A 174 -9.50 -22.26 -8.61
CA ARG A 174 -10.52 -21.38 -9.19
C ARG A 174 -9.97 -19.97 -9.33
N LEU A 175 -10.31 -19.29 -10.41
CA LEU A 175 -9.88 -17.91 -10.65
C LEU A 175 -10.93 -17.10 -11.39
N TYR A 176 -10.91 -15.80 -11.15
CA TYR A 176 -11.68 -14.79 -11.86
C TYR A 176 -10.74 -13.68 -12.32
N ARG A 177 -10.99 -13.11 -13.50
CA ARG A 177 -10.21 -12.02 -14.08
C ARG A 177 -11.16 -10.98 -14.64
N TYR A 178 -10.86 -9.71 -14.40
CA TYR A 178 -11.56 -8.56 -14.95
C TYR A 178 -10.54 -7.69 -15.69
N HIS A 179 -10.80 -7.39 -16.97
CA HIS A 179 -9.92 -6.59 -17.85
C HIS A 179 -8.44 -7.01 -17.82
N ARG A 180 -8.19 -8.31 -18.04
CA ARG A 180 -6.84 -8.95 -18.06
C ARG A 180 -5.77 -8.21 -18.89
N GLY A 181 -6.15 -7.43 -19.90
CA GLY A 181 -5.22 -6.68 -20.76
C GLY A 181 -4.57 -5.46 -20.09
N GLU A 182 -5.19 -4.91 -19.06
CA GLU A 182 -4.82 -3.61 -18.49
C GLU A 182 -3.51 -3.63 -17.71
N ARG A 183 -2.67 -2.61 -17.91
CA ARG A 183 -1.39 -2.44 -17.22
C ARG A 183 -1.35 -1.10 -16.52
N LEU A 184 -1.64 -1.13 -15.23
CA LEU A 184 -1.75 0.05 -14.38
C LEU A 184 -0.54 0.14 -13.44
N ILE A 185 -0.26 1.31 -12.91
CA ILE A 185 0.90 1.51 -12.04
C ILE A 185 0.72 0.79 -10.70
N THR A 186 1.82 0.29 -10.14
CA THR A 186 1.87 -0.43 -8.85
C THR A 186 1.58 0.46 -7.65
N ALA A 187 1.98 1.74 -7.72
CA ALA A 187 2.14 2.59 -6.54
C ALA A 187 2.90 1.82 -5.43
N SER A 188 2.49 1.96 -4.17
CA SER A 188 3.13 1.29 -3.04
C SER A 188 2.99 -0.24 -3.01
N THR A 189 2.26 -0.89 -3.92
CA THR A 189 2.25 -2.37 -3.99
C THR A 189 3.57 -2.94 -4.50
N ALA A 190 4.36 -2.16 -5.25
CA ALA A 190 5.71 -2.55 -5.65
C ALA A 190 6.63 -2.88 -4.47
N LYS A 191 6.38 -2.28 -3.30
CA LYS A 191 7.16 -2.50 -2.08
C LYS A 191 7.21 -3.96 -1.62
N VAL A 192 6.17 -4.75 -1.91
CA VAL A 192 6.19 -6.20 -1.63
C VAL A 192 7.24 -6.89 -2.52
N GLN A 193 7.29 -6.55 -3.81
CA GLN A 193 8.30 -7.08 -4.72
C GLN A 193 9.71 -6.59 -4.36
N ILE A 194 9.87 -5.36 -3.87
CA ILE A 194 11.17 -4.86 -3.36
C ILE A 194 11.65 -5.73 -2.20
N LEU A 195 10.80 -5.98 -1.20
CA LEU A 195 11.17 -6.82 -0.06
C LEU A 195 11.48 -8.27 -0.49
N MET A 196 10.65 -8.84 -1.36
CA MET A 196 10.88 -10.18 -1.88
C MET A 196 12.16 -10.27 -2.71
N ALA A 197 12.49 -9.24 -3.50
CA ALA A 197 13.76 -9.13 -4.21
C ALA A 197 14.95 -9.11 -3.26
N LEU A 198 14.88 -8.31 -2.19
CA LEU A 198 15.92 -8.26 -1.17
C LEU A 198 16.16 -9.63 -0.53
N LEU A 199 15.07 -10.37 -0.24
CA LEU A 199 15.13 -11.68 0.42
C LEU A 199 15.61 -12.81 -0.51
N LEU A 200 15.56 -12.64 -1.83
CA LEU A 200 16.17 -13.58 -2.77
C LEU A 200 17.70 -13.58 -2.68
N ASP A 201 18.29 -12.45 -2.31
CA ASP A 201 19.74 -12.29 -2.23
C ASP A 201 20.25 -12.45 -0.79
N THR A 202 19.52 -11.96 0.21
CA THR A 202 19.90 -12.09 1.62
C THR A 202 18.70 -12.50 2.48
N PRO A 203 18.72 -13.69 3.11
CA PRO A 203 17.60 -14.14 3.93
C PRO A 203 17.42 -13.24 5.16
N TRP A 204 16.20 -13.16 5.69
CA TRP A 204 15.81 -12.21 6.74
C TRP A 204 16.74 -12.23 7.96
N ARG A 205 17.13 -13.43 8.40
CA ARG A 205 18.03 -13.63 9.55
C ARG A 205 19.43 -13.02 9.35
N LYS A 206 19.87 -12.86 8.10
CA LYS A 206 21.17 -12.29 7.73
C LYS A 206 21.10 -10.80 7.37
N LEU A 207 19.90 -10.21 7.29
CA LEU A 207 19.76 -8.78 7.08
C LEU A 207 20.38 -8.00 8.25
N SER A 208 20.87 -6.79 7.98
CA SER A 208 21.26 -5.86 9.04
C SER A 208 20.03 -5.40 9.83
N LYS A 209 20.24 -4.88 11.04
CA LYS A 209 19.15 -4.26 11.83
C LYS A 209 18.48 -3.11 11.05
N ALA A 210 19.28 -2.29 10.36
CA ALA A 210 18.79 -1.19 9.52
C ALA A 210 17.90 -1.69 8.36
N ALA A 211 18.32 -2.71 7.62
CA ALA A 211 17.53 -3.24 6.51
C ALA A 211 16.20 -3.86 6.99
N ARG A 212 16.18 -4.52 8.16
CA ARG A 212 14.93 -5.01 8.76
C ARG A 212 14.01 -3.87 9.19
N ARG A 213 14.55 -2.79 9.75
CA ARG A 213 13.79 -1.58 10.10
C ARG A 213 13.19 -0.93 8.85
N ASP A 214 13.97 -0.81 7.78
CA ASP A 214 13.47 -0.28 6.50
C ASP A 214 12.37 -1.18 5.92
N ALA A 215 12.49 -2.50 6.01
CA ALA A 215 11.44 -3.41 5.56
C ALA A 215 10.14 -3.26 6.37
N ASP A 216 10.24 -3.09 7.69
CA ASP A 216 9.09 -2.85 8.57
C ASP A 216 8.37 -1.55 8.22
N LEU A 217 9.10 -0.43 8.15
CA LEU A 217 8.57 0.88 7.78
C LEU A 217 7.95 0.86 6.37
N MET A 218 8.67 0.28 5.40
CA MET A 218 8.23 0.19 4.02
C MET A 218 6.91 -0.60 3.89
N ILE A 219 6.77 -1.74 4.56
CA ILE A 219 5.57 -2.58 4.40
C ILE A 219 4.41 -2.07 5.25
N ARG A 220 4.62 -1.86 6.56
CA ARG A 220 3.54 -1.59 7.51
C ARG A 220 3.05 -0.15 7.49
N TYR A 221 3.96 0.80 7.29
CA TYR A 221 3.68 2.24 7.25
C TYR A 221 3.66 2.80 5.83
N SER A 222 4.06 1.99 4.84
CA SER A 222 4.21 2.42 3.46
C SER A 222 5.26 3.51 3.25
N ASP A 223 6.26 3.61 4.14
CA ASP A 223 7.31 4.63 4.10
C ASP A 223 8.08 4.58 2.77
N ASN A 224 8.20 5.75 2.13
CA ASN A 224 8.82 5.87 0.81
C ASN A 224 10.34 5.92 0.89
N HIS A 225 10.91 6.65 1.85
CA HIS A 225 12.36 6.73 2.00
C HIS A 225 12.99 5.37 2.36
N ALA A 226 12.31 4.57 3.18
CA ALA A 226 12.69 3.20 3.45
C ALA A 226 12.62 2.34 2.18
N ALA A 227 11.59 2.54 1.36
CA ALA A 227 11.47 1.85 0.08
C ALA A 227 12.59 2.24 -0.89
N ASP A 228 13.01 3.50 -0.90
CA ASP A 228 14.07 3.99 -1.78
C ASP A 228 15.43 3.40 -1.40
N ARG A 229 15.74 3.37 -0.11
CA ARG A 229 16.96 2.70 0.38
C ARG A 229 16.98 1.22 -0.02
N LEU A 230 15.86 0.51 0.13
CA LEU A 230 15.76 -0.89 -0.25
C LEU A 230 15.74 -1.09 -1.77
N TRP A 231 15.14 -0.18 -2.53
CA TRP A 231 15.15 -0.17 -3.99
C TRP A 231 16.58 -0.05 -4.52
N LEU A 232 17.36 0.91 -4.01
CA LEU A 232 18.77 1.04 -4.36
C LEU A 232 19.55 -0.21 -3.96
N ARG A 233 19.28 -0.78 -2.78
CA ARG A 233 19.95 -1.98 -2.28
C ARG A 233 19.76 -3.21 -3.15
N ILE A 234 18.60 -3.35 -3.81
CA ILE A 234 18.36 -4.46 -4.74
C ILE A 234 18.96 -4.20 -6.14
N GLY A 235 19.58 -3.04 -6.39
CA GLY A 235 20.08 -2.65 -7.71
C GLY A 235 19.02 -1.98 -8.59
N GLY A 236 18.06 -1.29 -7.97
CA GLY A 236 17.03 -0.51 -8.64
C GLY A 236 16.17 -1.32 -9.62
N ALA A 237 15.89 -0.73 -10.78
CA ALA A 237 14.99 -1.31 -11.78
C ALA A 237 15.48 -2.67 -12.32
N GLN A 238 16.79 -2.83 -12.49
CA GLN A 238 17.38 -4.09 -12.95
C GLN A 238 17.16 -5.20 -11.92
N GLY A 239 17.46 -4.92 -10.65
CA GLY A 239 17.21 -5.82 -9.53
C GLY A 239 15.76 -6.22 -9.36
N PHE A 240 14.88 -5.23 -9.37
CA PHE A 240 13.44 -5.43 -9.29
C PHE A 240 12.92 -6.32 -10.41
N THR A 241 13.36 -6.08 -11.65
CA THR A 241 12.96 -6.87 -12.83
C THR A 241 13.56 -8.28 -12.79
N LYS A 242 14.83 -8.44 -12.36
CA LYS A 242 15.48 -9.75 -12.17
C LYS A 242 14.71 -10.60 -11.16
N ALA A 243 14.32 -10.02 -10.03
CA ALA A 243 13.48 -10.68 -9.04
C ALA A 243 12.10 -11.03 -9.60
N GLY A 244 11.44 -10.08 -10.30
CA GLY A 244 10.16 -10.33 -10.97
C GLY A 244 10.18 -11.54 -11.91
N ARG A 245 11.26 -11.69 -12.70
CA ARG A 245 11.45 -12.87 -13.55
C ARG A 245 11.53 -14.18 -12.75
N ARG A 246 12.19 -14.19 -11.58
CA ARG A 246 12.25 -15.38 -10.70
C ARG A 246 10.88 -15.78 -10.15
N TYR A 247 9.98 -14.82 -9.96
CA TYR A 247 8.59 -15.09 -9.59
C TYR A 247 7.68 -15.35 -10.79
N GLY A 248 8.18 -15.26 -12.02
CA GLY A 248 7.41 -15.44 -13.25
C GLY A 248 6.48 -14.27 -13.59
N LEU A 249 6.81 -13.05 -13.15
CA LEU A 249 6.11 -11.83 -13.52
C LEU A 249 6.47 -11.45 -14.95
N ARG A 250 5.48 -11.27 -15.82
CA ARG A 250 5.68 -11.07 -17.27
C ARG A 250 5.42 -9.64 -17.72
N HIS A 251 4.67 -8.88 -16.95
CA HIS A 251 4.20 -7.54 -17.24
C HIS A 251 4.55 -6.54 -16.14
N THR A 252 5.45 -6.92 -15.22
CA THR A 252 5.96 -6.06 -14.14
C THR A 252 7.46 -5.91 -14.30
N GLN A 253 7.88 -4.75 -14.77
CA GLN A 253 9.29 -4.44 -15.04
C GLN A 253 9.59 -3.05 -14.49
N GLY A 254 10.69 -2.93 -13.75
CA GLY A 254 11.11 -1.64 -13.20
C GLY A 254 11.35 -0.64 -14.33
N VAL A 255 10.95 0.61 -14.12
CA VAL A 255 11.20 1.69 -15.09
C VAL A 255 12.72 1.88 -15.26
N PRO A 256 13.28 1.74 -16.47
CA PRO A 256 14.71 1.93 -16.70
C PRO A 256 15.18 3.36 -16.38
N GLY A 257 16.47 3.50 -16.05
CA GLY A 257 17.11 4.77 -15.74
C GLY A 257 17.03 5.15 -14.25
N ASP A 258 17.56 6.33 -13.95
CA ASP A 258 17.56 6.91 -12.61
C ASP A 258 16.39 7.88 -12.45
N CYS A 259 15.63 7.74 -11.37
CA CYS A 259 14.61 8.73 -11.00
C CYS A 259 15.23 9.80 -10.11
N LEU A 260 15.11 11.07 -10.53
CA LEU A 260 15.55 12.24 -9.74
C LEU A 260 14.74 12.42 -8.44
N ASP A 261 13.46 12.03 -8.44
CA ASP A 261 12.62 11.94 -7.26
C ASP A 261 12.12 10.50 -7.10
N LEU A 262 12.56 9.84 -6.03
CA LEU A 262 12.61 8.39 -5.83
C LEU A 262 11.23 7.68 -5.79
N TYR A 263 10.55 7.57 -6.94
CA TYR A 263 9.31 6.81 -7.09
C TYR A 263 9.28 5.93 -8.35
N CYS A 264 10.44 5.61 -8.93
CA CYS A 264 10.57 4.66 -10.06
C CYS A 264 9.78 3.37 -9.82
N TRP A 265 9.87 2.84 -8.60
CA TRP A 265 9.13 1.64 -8.20
C TRP A 265 7.61 1.85 -8.17
N GLY A 266 7.12 3.06 -7.87
CA GLY A 266 5.70 3.37 -7.73
C GLY A 266 5.00 3.62 -9.06
N ILE A 267 5.72 4.07 -10.07
CA ILE A 267 5.19 4.27 -11.44
C ILE A 267 5.36 3.04 -12.33
N THR A 268 5.99 1.99 -11.83
CA THR A 268 6.14 0.71 -12.54
C THR A 268 4.75 0.16 -12.88
N ARG A 269 4.51 -0.17 -14.15
CA ARG A 269 3.26 -0.81 -14.57
C ARG A 269 3.29 -2.30 -14.24
N THR A 270 2.11 -2.84 -13.90
CA THR A 270 1.92 -4.25 -13.57
C THR A 270 0.56 -4.72 -14.07
N SER A 271 0.37 -6.04 -14.17
CA SER A 271 -0.94 -6.66 -14.34
C SER A 271 -1.51 -7.17 -13.02
N ALA A 272 -2.83 -7.38 -12.96
CA ALA A 272 -3.47 -8.07 -11.84
C ALA A 272 -2.97 -9.53 -11.71
N GLU A 273 -2.69 -10.19 -12.84
CA GLU A 273 -2.07 -11.52 -12.91
C GLU A 273 -0.76 -11.60 -12.13
N ASP A 274 0.11 -10.61 -12.31
CA ASP A 274 1.45 -10.62 -11.74
C ASP A 274 1.40 -10.28 -10.26
N GLN A 275 0.53 -9.36 -9.85
CA GLN A 275 0.27 -9.11 -8.44
C GLN A 275 -0.26 -10.38 -7.73
N VAL A 276 -1.26 -11.07 -8.30
CA VAL A 276 -1.77 -12.34 -7.75
C VAL A 276 -0.70 -13.44 -7.75
N ARG A 277 0.16 -13.51 -8.77
CA ARG A 277 1.28 -14.47 -8.82
C ARG A 277 2.30 -14.19 -7.72
N LEU A 278 2.64 -12.93 -7.49
CA LEU A 278 3.54 -12.51 -6.42
C LEU A 278 2.97 -12.88 -5.04
N MET A 279 1.69 -12.59 -4.79
CA MET A 279 1.02 -12.99 -3.55
C MET A 279 0.98 -14.51 -3.37
N GLY A 280 0.67 -15.25 -4.43
CA GLY A 280 0.68 -16.72 -4.41
C GLY A 280 2.07 -17.31 -4.10
N ALA A 281 3.15 -16.61 -4.48
CA ALA A 281 4.51 -17.03 -4.16
C ALA A 281 4.83 -16.90 -2.65
N LEU A 282 4.04 -16.18 -1.85
CA LEU A 282 4.24 -16.11 -0.39
C LEU A 282 3.73 -17.35 0.34
N VAL A 283 2.77 -18.09 -0.24
CA VAL A 283 2.21 -19.30 0.40
C VAL A 283 2.52 -20.58 -0.38
N SER A 284 3.19 -20.48 -1.53
CA SER A 284 3.57 -21.66 -2.31
C SER A 284 4.86 -22.32 -1.82
N GLY A 285 4.84 -23.64 -1.63
CA GLY A 285 6.04 -24.44 -1.39
C GLY A 285 7.06 -24.42 -2.55
N ARG A 286 6.64 -24.03 -3.76
CA ARG A 286 7.51 -23.87 -4.94
C ARG A 286 8.10 -22.47 -5.09
N SER A 287 7.88 -21.61 -4.10
CA SER A 287 8.44 -20.25 -4.11
C SER A 287 9.97 -20.29 -4.11
N PRO A 288 10.63 -19.38 -4.83
CA PRO A 288 12.09 -19.23 -4.72
C PRO A 288 12.53 -18.67 -3.37
N LEU A 289 11.61 -18.15 -2.54
CA LEU A 289 11.93 -17.76 -1.16
C LEU A 289 11.74 -18.93 -0.20
N PRO A 290 12.67 -19.14 0.77
CA PRO A 290 12.48 -20.07 1.88
C PRO A 290 11.22 -19.74 2.71
N ALA A 291 10.63 -20.75 3.34
CA ALA A 291 9.40 -20.58 4.14
C ALA A 291 9.50 -19.48 5.20
N ALA A 292 10.58 -19.48 5.98
CA ALA A 292 10.80 -18.49 7.03
C ALA A 292 10.84 -17.03 6.51
N ASP A 293 11.37 -16.81 5.30
CA ASP A 293 11.41 -15.48 4.70
C ASP A 293 10.03 -15.07 4.19
N ARG A 294 9.24 -16.01 3.64
CA ARG A 294 7.85 -15.76 3.27
C ARG A 294 6.98 -15.42 4.47
N ASP A 295 7.15 -16.14 5.58
CA ASP A 295 6.43 -15.87 6.83
C ASP A 295 6.71 -14.47 7.37
N LYS A 296 7.94 -13.97 7.20
CA LYS A 296 8.28 -12.59 7.57
C LYS A 296 7.59 -11.56 6.69
N VAL A 297 7.52 -11.78 5.38
CA VAL A 297 6.74 -10.89 4.49
C VAL A 297 5.26 -10.90 4.87
N LEU A 298 4.70 -12.09 5.12
CA LEU A 298 3.29 -12.26 5.49
C LEU A 298 2.95 -11.60 6.84
N SER A 299 3.83 -11.70 7.84
CA SER A 299 3.66 -11.03 9.15
C SER A 299 3.63 -9.51 8.97
N LEU A 300 4.60 -8.93 8.25
CA LEU A 300 4.60 -7.48 7.98
C LEU A 300 3.34 -7.02 7.23
N MET A 301 2.89 -7.79 6.23
CA MET A 301 1.66 -7.49 5.48
C MET A 301 0.37 -7.69 6.29
N GLY A 302 0.40 -8.54 7.32
CA GLY A 302 -0.72 -8.77 8.24
C GLY A 302 -0.77 -7.77 9.41
N GLU A 303 0.29 -7.01 9.61
CA GLU A 303 0.48 -6.06 10.73
C GLU A 303 0.59 -4.61 10.23
N VAL A 304 0.01 -4.30 9.06
CA VAL A 304 -0.07 -2.93 8.56
C VAL A 304 -0.77 -2.04 9.60
N VAL A 305 -0.36 -0.78 9.70
CA VAL A 305 -0.94 0.13 10.70
C VAL A 305 -2.41 0.41 10.42
N ARG A 306 -3.16 0.73 11.47
CA ARG A 306 -4.55 1.20 11.34
C ARG A 306 -4.62 2.35 10.34
N GLY A 307 -5.53 2.26 9.37
CA GLY A 307 -5.64 3.21 8.25
C GLY A 307 -4.89 2.79 6.98
N GLN A 308 -4.08 1.72 7.05
CA GLN A 308 -3.55 1.01 5.87
C GLN A 308 -4.31 -0.28 5.59
N ASP A 309 -5.26 -0.67 6.44
CA ASP A 309 -6.03 -1.91 6.43
C ASP A 309 -7.33 -1.84 5.60
N TRP A 310 -7.39 -0.94 4.61
CA TRP A 310 -8.48 -0.84 3.63
C TRP A 310 -8.25 -1.73 2.40
N GLY A 311 -9.19 -1.73 1.44
CA GLY A 311 -9.00 -2.36 0.13
C GLY A 311 -9.47 -3.81 0.09
N ILE A 312 -8.58 -4.79 -0.14
CA ILE A 312 -9.04 -6.19 -0.24
C ILE A 312 -9.64 -6.73 1.07
N SER A 313 -9.25 -6.16 2.21
CA SER A 313 -9.80 -6.47 3.54
C SER A 313 -11.31 -6.23 3.63
N ALA A 314 -11.87 -5.31 2.84
CA ALA A 314 -13.31 -5.05 2.80
C ALA A 314 -14.13 -6.29 2.39
N ALA A 315 -13.49 -7.30 1.79
CA ALA A 315 -14.12 -8.57 1.42
C ALA A 315 -13.80 -9.75 2.36
N ALA A 316 -13.14 -9.50 3.48
CA ALA A 316 -12.85 -10.51 4.50
C ALA A 316 -14.15 -11.01 5.17
N CYS A 317 -14.19 -12.29 5.47
CA CYS A 317 -15.21 -12.93 6.29
C CYS A 317 -14.80 -12.90 7.76
N GLU A 318 -15.76 -13.15 8.64
CA GLU A 318 -15.43 -13.43 10.04
C GLU A 318 -14.43 -14.60 10.14
N GLY A 319 -13.38 -14.41 10.93
CA GLY A 319 -12.28 -15.37 11.09
C GLY A 319 -11.22 -15.38 9.98
N ASP A 320 -11.38 -14.60 8.90
CA ASP A 320 -10.32 -14.45 7.90
C ASP A 320 -9.12 -13.67 8.47
N ARG A 321 -7.92 -14.13 8.14
CA ARG A 321 -6.68 -13.36 8.28
C ARG A 321 -6.33 -12.71 6.95
N VAL A 322 -6.11 -11.40 6.98
CA VAL A 322 -5.73 -10.62 5.80
C VAL A 322 -4.27 -10.23 5.90
N ALA A 323 -3.53 -10.42 4.80
CA ALA A 323 -2.18 -9.88 4.62
C ALA A 323 -2.17 -9.10 3.31
N LEU A 324 -2.01 -7.78 3.37
CA LEU A 324 -2.19 -6.91 2.20
C LEU A 324 -1.09 -5.86 2.07
N LYS A 325 -0.98 -5.31 0.86
CA LYS A 325 -0.33 -4.03 0.63
C LYS A 325 -1.21 -3.18 -0.26
N ASN A 326 -1.40 -1.95 0.19
CA ASN A 326 -2.10 -0.90 -0.53
C ASN A 326 -1.12 0.08 -1.17
N GLY A 327 -1.57 0.77 -2.21
CA GLY A 327 -0.84 1.85 -2.85
C GLY A 327 -1.73 2.86 -3.54
N TRP A 328 -1.34 4.13 -3.47
CA TRP A 328 -1.98 5.25 -4.13
C TRP A 328 -0.91 6.21 -4.64
N LEU A 329 -1.12 6.78 -5.81
CA LEU A 329 -0.23 7.76 -6.40
C LEU A 329 -1.02 8.70 -7.29
N LYS A 330 -0.94 10.01 -7.03
CA LYS A 330 -1.52 11.03 -7.91
C LYS A 330 -0.61 11.21 -9.11
N ARG A 331 -1.08 10.84 -10.30
CA ARG A 331 -0.30 10.94 -11.53
C ARG A 331 -0.04 12.39 -11.86
N VAL A 332 1.22 12.77 -12.00
CA VAL A 332 1.61 14.16 -12.32
C VAL A 332 1.00 14.62 -13.64
N SER A 333 0.93 13.74 -14.65
CA SER A 333 0.47 14.07 -16.00
C SER A 333 -1.04 14.25 -16.13
N THR A 334 -1.84 13.58 -15.31
CA THR A 334 -3.31 13.63 -15.41
C THR A 334 -3.98 14.25 -14.19
N LYS A 335 -3.22 14.48 -13.11
CA LYS A 335 -3.72 14.90 -11.80
C LYS A 335 -4.78 13.96 -11.21
N ARG A 336 -4.87 12.72 -11.69
CA ARG A 336 -5.78 11.67 -11.22
C ARG A 336 -5.04 10.64 -10.37
N TRP A 337 -5.76 10.00 -9.48
CA TRP A 337 -5.24 8.95 -8.61
C TRP A 337 -5.21 7.60 -9.30
N ALA A 338 -4.09 6.91 -9.16
CA ALA A 338 -4.01 5.46 -9.22
C ALA A 338 -4.17 4.91 -7.81
N VAL A 339 -5.01 3.89 -7.62
CA VAL A 339 -5.22 3.21 -6.34
C VAL A 339 -5.24 1.70 -6.56
N VAL A 340 -4.44 1.00 -5.77
CA VAL A 340 -4.19 -0.44 -5.88
C VAL A 340 -4.24 -1.09 -4.50
N SER A 341 -4.83 -2.28 -4.45
CA SER A 341 -4.73 -3.18 -3.29
C SER A 341 -4.44 -4.59 -3.77
N ALA A 342 -3.46 -5.25 -3.15
CA ALA A 342 -3.11 -6.63 -3.44
C ALA A 342 -2.71 -7.38 -2.16
N GLY A 343 -3.02 -8.67 -2.09
CA GLY A 343 -2.73 -9.46 -0.90
C GLY A 343 -3.39 -10.83 -0.89
N LEU A 344 -3.46 -11.38 0.33
CA LEU A 344 -4.05 -12.67 0.65
C LEU A 344 -5.17 -12.51 1.67
N ILE A 345 -6.29 -13.18 1.43
CA ILE A 345 -7.38 -13.37 2.39
C ILE A 345 -7.42 -14.86 2.71
N ARG A 346 -7.18 -15.24 3.97
CA ARG A 346 -6.99 -16.63 4.38
C ARG A 346 -7.94 -17.02 5.50
N GLY A 347 -8.78 -18.02 5.28
CA GLY A 347 -9.75 -18.50 6.26
C GLY A 347 -10.70 -19.53 5.66
N GLY A 348 -11.42 -20.25 6.54
CA GLY A 348 -12.34 -21.32 6.13
C GLY A 348 -11.70 -22.44 5.31
N GLY A 349 -10.39 -22.68 5.46
CA GLY A 349 -9.64 -23.68 4.68
C GLY A 349 -9.15 -23.20 3.30
N HIS A 350 -9.37 -21.93 2.94
CA HIS A 350 -8.99 -21.38 1.64
C HIS A 350 -8.01 -20.21 1.75
N ASP A 351 -7.06 -20.18 0.82
CA ASP A 351 -6.15 -19.05 0.61
C ASP A 351 -6.52 -18.32 -0.70
N TYR A 352 -7.06 -17.11 -0.60
CA TYR A 352 -7.41 -16.30 -1.76
C TYR A 352 -6.35 -15.23 -2.02
N ALA A 353 -5.68 -15.29 -3.17
CA ALA A 353 -4.86 -14.20 -3.66
C ALA A 353 -5.70 -13.22 -4.49
N VAL A 354 -5.67 -11.95 -4.11
CA VAL A 354 -6.52 -10.90 -4.68
C VAL A 354 -5.66 -9.71 -5.09
N ALA A 355 -5.94 -9.15 -6.26
CA ALA A 355 -5.39 -7.86 -6.68
C ALA A 355 -6.46 -7.05 -7.41
N VAL A 356 -6.57 -5.76 -7.07
CA VAL A 356 -7.44 -4.79 -7.75
C VAL A 356 -6.65 -3.51 -7.97
N LEU A 357 -6.58 -3.07 -9.23
CA LEU A 357 -5.88 -1.86 -9.65
C LEU A 357 -6.89 -0.94 -10.34
N THR A 358 -6.81 0.35 -10.03
CA THR A 358 -7.67 1.38 -10.60
C THR A 358 -6.85 2.62 -10.92
N GLU A 359 -7.22 3.35 -11.97
CA GLU A 359 -6.68 4.69 -12.24
C GLU A 359 -7.82 5.63 -12.66
N GLY A 360 -7.63 6.94 -12.48
CA GLY A 360 -8.53 7.96 -13.04
C GLY A 360 -9.43 8.68 -12.03
N SER A 361 -9.44 8.25 -10.77
CA SER A 361 -10.23 8.92 -9.72
C SER A 361 -9.73 10.34 -9.46
N ALA A 362 -10.65 11.28 -9.23
CA ALA A 362 -10.31 12.67 -8.91
C ALA A 362 -9.70 12.78 -7.51
N GLU A 363 -10.26 12.01 -6.57
CA GLU A 363 -9.88 11.95 -5.18
C GLU A 363 -9.42 10.55 -4.78
N VAL A 364 -8.46 10.46 -3.85
CA VAL A 364 -7.94 9.18 -3.38
C VAL A 364 -9.04 8.33 -2.73
N GLY A 365 -9.95 8.96 -1.99
CA GLY A 365 -11.09 8.27 -1.36
C GLY A 365 -12.03 7.62 -2.37
N GLN A 366 -12.24 8.24 -3.54
CA GLN A 366 -13.03 7.63 -4.61
C GLN A 366 -12.34 6.38 -5.16
N GLY A 367 -11.01 6.41 -5.31
CA GLY A 367 -10.21 5.26 -5.75
C GLY A 367 -10.22 4.12 -4.74
N ILE A 368 -10.05 4.42 -3.44
CA ILE A 368 -10.18 3.44 -2.35
C ILE A 368 -11.55 2.77 -2.40
N ALA A 369 -12.62 3.57 -2.46
CA ALA A 369 -13.98 3.06 -2.55
C ALA A 369 -14.17 2.16 -3.79
N THR A 370 -13.56 2.52 -4.94
CA THR A 370 -13.61 1.68 -6.15
C THR A 370 -12.96 0.31 -5.91
N VAL A 371 -11.75 0.30 -5.33
CA VAL A 371 -11.01 -0.93 -5.03
C VAL A 371 -11.82 -1.85 -4.11
N GLU A 372 -12.37 -1.31 -3.02
CA GLU A 372 -13.19 -2.07 -2.07
C GLU A 372 -14.49 -2.58 -2.69
N GLY A 373 -15.17 -1.73 -3.46
CA GLY A 373 -16.43 -2.10 -4.11
C GLY A 373 -16.27 -3.14 -5.22
N VAL A 374 -15.14 -3.14 -5.93
CA VAL A 374 -14.77 -4.20 -6.89
C VAL A 374 -14.47 -5.49 -6.15
N THR A 375 -13.60 -5.43 -5.12
CA THR A 375 -13.19 -6.61 -4.34
C THR A 375 -14.40 -7.31 -3.73
N THR A 376 -15.27 -6.56 -3.04
CA THR A 376 -16.47 -7.11 -2.38
C THR A 376 -17.45 -7.76 -3.35
N ARG A 377 -17.63 -7.20 -4.55
CA ARG A 377 -18.55 -7.74 -5.57
C ARG A 377 -18.04 -9.03 -6.20
N ILE A 378 -16.73 -9.09 -6.47
CA ILE A 378 -16.09 -10.33 -6.93
C ILE A 378 -16.25 -11.39 -5.85
N MET A 379 -15.76 -11.12 -4.63
CA MET A 379 -15.72 -12.10 -3.54
C MET A 379 -17.12 -12.58 -3.12
N LYS A 380 -18.14 -11.70 -3.10
CA LYS A 380 -19.55 -12.06 -2.82
C LYS A 380 -20.12 -13.13 -3.75
N SER A 381 -19.58 -13.24 -4.97
CA SER A 381 -20.01 -14.28 -5.93
C SER A 381 -19.01 -15.43 -6.04
N PHE A 382 -17.77 -15.19 -5.63
CA PHE A 382 -16.66 -16.12 -5.79
C PHE A 382 -16.64 -17.19 -4.67
N ARG A 383 -17.03 -16.81 -3.45
CA ARG A 383 -17.11 -17.69 -2.28
C ARG A 383 -18.34 -17.39 -1.42
N ALA A 384 -18.74 -18.37 -0.60
CA ALA A 384 -19.71 -18.16 0.48
C ALA A 384 -18.99 -17.55 1.70
N CYS A 385 -19.72 -16.76 2.50
CA CYS A 385 -19.15 -15.97 3.59
C CYS A 385 -20.23 -15.52 4.58
N THR A 386 -19.99 -15.69 5.88
CA THR A 386 -20.65 -14.88 6.92
C THR A 386 -19.83 -13.61 7.09
N LYS A 387 -20.49 -12.44 6.95
CA LYS A 387 -19.80 -11.15 7.00
C LYS A 387 -19.51 -10.73 8.44
N ILE A 388 -18.39 -10.01 8.63
CA ILE A 388 -18.03 -9.29 9.86
C ILE A 388 -19.05 -8.18 10.16
#